data_AF-A0A957PHG6-F1
#
_entry.id   AF-A0A957PHG6-F1
#
_cell.length_a   1.000
_cell.length_b   1.000
_cell.length_c   1.000
_cell.angle_alpha   90.00
_cell.angle_beta   90.00
_cell.angle_gamma   90.00
#
_symmetry.space_group_name_H-M   'P 1'
#
loop_
_entity.id
_entity.type
_entity.pdbx_description
1 polymer ?
#
loop_
_entity_poly.entity_id
_entity_poly.type
_entity_poly.pdbx_seq_one_letter_code
_entity_poly.pdbx_strand_id
1 'polypeptide(L)'
;MINRPLKLIAIPFVIVIMTATAVFAAEAQRTPEWQRLLEQHAASHNLAVVDSARAGQPFNFTGELDYPLVLPSTFEYTADITYQQSDAYMIALPYPPEQVRCALVEQSGKRMLLFVNYYSDGLWQNGWVIHQGPALFTTAATQSLESLGCDLPLNSL
;
A
#
# COMPACT_ATOMS: atom_id res chain seq x y z
N MET A 1 44.62 -37.55 -17.37
CA MET A 1 44.68 -36.84 -16.06
C MET A 1 43.70 -35.68 -16.11
N ILE A 2 42.51 -35.85 -15.54
CA ILE A 2 41.36 -34.99 -15.78
C ILE A 2 41.24 -33.93 -14.67
N ASN A 3 41.37 -32.66 -15.05
CA ASN A 3 40.84 -31.42 -14.46
C ASN A 3 40.10 -31.55 -13.11
N ARG A 4 40.85 -31.69 -12.01
CA ARG A 4 40.31 -31.67 -10.64
C ARG A 4 40.07 -30.29 -10.00
N PRO A 5 40.70 -29.15 -10.40
CA PRO A 5 40.50 -27.91 -9.66
C PRO A 5 39.17 -27.21 -9.96
N LEU A 6 38.55 -27.48 -11.12
CA LEU A 6 37.32 -26.79 -11.53
C LEU A 6 36.09 -27.18 -10.70
N LYS A 7 36.02 -28.44 -10.22
CA LYS A 7 34.88 -28.95 -9.44
C LYS A 7 34.81 -28.36 -8.02
N LEU A 8 35.95 -28.03 -7.42
CA LEU A 8 36.02 -27.48 -6.05
C LEU A 8 35.57 -26.01 -5.97
N ILE A 9 35.65 -25.27 -7.07
CA ILE A 9 35.21 -23.86 -7.14
C ILE A 9 33.75 -23.73 -7.60
N ALA A 10 33.27 -24.67 -8.44
CA ALA A 10 31.90 -24.62 -8.96
C ALA A 10 30.82 -24.87 -7.89
N ILE A 11 31.09 -25.73 -6.91
CA ILE A 11 30.11 -26.09 -5.85
C ILE A 11 29.71 -24.88 -4.99
N PRO A 12 30.63 -24.10 -4.38
CA PRO A 12 30.23 -22.95 -3.58
C PRO A 12 29.49 -21.89 -4.41
N PHE A 13 29.85 -21.70 -5.69
CA PHE A 13 29.17 -20.76 -6.57
C PHE A 13 27.72 -21.20 -6.87
N VAL A 14 27.50 -22.49 -7.14
CA VAL A 14 26.16 -23.05 -7.32
C VAL A 14 25.31 -22.92 -6.06
N ILE A 15 25.91 -23.12 -4.87
CA ILE A 15 25.20 -22.92 -3.60
C ILE A 15 24.77 -21.45 -3.44
N VAL A 16 25.65 -20.49 -3.71
CA VAL A 16 25.33 -19.05 -3.63
C VAL A 16 24.24 -18.65 -4.63
N ILE A 17 24.27 -19.18 -5.85
CA ILE A 17 23.20 -18.92 -6.82
C ILE A 17 21.88 -19.52 -6.33
N MET A 18 21.87 -20.77 -5.87
CA MET A 18 20.64 -21.40 -5.39
C MET A 18 20.05 -20.67 -4.19
N THR A 19 20.86 -20.26 -3.22
CA THR A 19 20.38 -19.49 -2.07
C THR A 19 19.85 -18.12 -2.49
N ALA A 20 20.56 -17.39 -3.38
CA ALA A 20 20.07 -16.12 -3.90
C ALA A 20 18.72 -16.30 -4.62
N THR A 21 18.58 -17.29 -5.51
CA THR A 21 17.31 -17.56 -6.20
C THR A 21 16.18 -17.94 -5.25
N ALA A 22 16.46 -18.70 -4.18
CA ALA A 22 15.46 -19.07 -3.19
C ALA A 22 14.99 -17.85 -2.38
N VAL A 23 15.90 -16.93 -2.02
CA VAL A 23 15.56 -15.67 -1.35
C VAL A 23 14.70 -14.80 -2.27
N PHE A 24 15.11 -14.59 -3.52
CA PHE A 24 14.33 -13.82 -4.49
C PHE A 24 12.93 -14.44 -4.74
N ALA A 25 12.84 -15.77 -4.82
CA ALA A 25 11.55 -16.45 -4.96
C ALA A 25 10.66 -16.29 -3.73
N ALA A 26 11.24 -16.37 -2.53
CA ALA A 26 10.51 -16.16 -1.28
C ALA A 26 10.06 -14.70 -1.10
N GLU A 27 10.88 -13.73 -1.49
CA GLU A 27 10.53 -12.30 -1.49
C GLU A 27 9.46 -11.99 -2.53
N ALA A 28 9.53 -12.60 -3.72
CA ALA A 28 8.49 -12.45 -4.76
C ALA A 28 7.14 -13.05 -4.34
N GLN A 29 7.11 -14.02 -3.42
CA GLN A 29 5.89 -14.61 -2.88
C GLN A 29 5.30 -13.83 -1.70
N ARG A 30 5.99 -12.82 -1.15
CA ARG A 30 5.43 -12.01 -0.08
C ARG A 30 4.36 -11.10 -0.65
N THR A 31 3.14 -11.22 -0.13
CA THR A 31 2.08 -10.24 -0.35
C THR A 31 2.64 -8.85 -0.03
N PRO A 32 2.57 -7.89 -0.97
CA PRO A 32 3.05 -6.54 -0.71
C PRO A 32 2.42 -5.96 0.56
N GLU A 33 3.20 -5.22 1.34
CA GLU A 33 2.75 -4.73 2.64
C GLU A 33 1.46 -3.89 2.56
N TRP A 34 1.34 -3.05 1.52
CA TRP A 34 0.13 -2.27 1.25
C TRP A 34 -1.11 -3.15 1.07
N GLN A 35 -0.96 -4.31 0.43
CA GLN A 35 -2.05 -5.22 0.15
C GLN A 35 -2.48 -5.93 1.42
N ARG A 36 -1.51 -6.37 2.25
CA ARG A 36 -1.80 -6.92 3.58
C ARG A 36 -2.57 -5.90 4.45
N LEU A 37 -2.15 -4.64 4.45
CA LEU A 37 -2.82 -3.56 5.19
C LEU A 37 -4.26 -3.36 4.69
N LEU A 38 -4.45 -3.28 3.38
CA LEU A 38 -5.77 -3.14 2.75
C LEU A 38 -6.70 -4.31 3.09
N GLU A 39 -6.21 -5.55 3.02
CA GLU A 39 -6.98 -6.75 3.34
C GLU A 39 -7.38 -6.80 4.82
N GLN A 40 -6.47 -6.43 5.74
CA GLN A 40 -6.77 -6.34 7.17
C GLN A 40 -7.81 -5.25 7.48
N HIS A 41 -7.71 -4.09 6.83
CA HIS A 41 -8.69 -3.02 6.96
C HIS A 41 -10.06 -3.43 6.40
N ALA A 42 -10.07 -4.05 5.23
CA ALA A 42 -11.29 -4.54 4.61
C ALA A 42 -11.98 -5.60 5.47
N ALA A 43 -11.22 -6.57 6.01
CA ALA A 43 -11.74 -7.61 6.88
C ALA A 43 -12.32 -7.04 8.20
N SER A 44 -11.65 -6.08 8.84
CA SER A 44 -12.13 -5.46 10.08
C SER A 44 -13.41 -4.63 9.90
N HIS A 45 -13.69 -4.15 8.69
CA HIS A 45 -14.84 -3.29 8.38
C HIS A 45 -15.91 -4.00 7.53
N ASN A 46 -15.79 -5.31 7.29
CA ASN A 46 -16.67 -6.07 6.40
C ASN A 46 -16.77 -5.46 4.99
N LEU A 47 -15.64 -5.02 4.45
CA LEU A 47 -15.50 -4.51 3.08
C LEU A 47 -15.00 -5.63 2.18
N ALA A 48 -15.51 -5.70 0.95
CA ALA A 48 -14.96 -6.54 -0.10
C ALA A 48 -14.06 -5.68 -1.00
N VAL A 49 -12.79 -6.07 -1.19
CA VAL A 49 -11.92 -5.42 -2.17
C VAL A 49 -12.34 -5.89 -3.57
N VAL A 50 -12.87 -4.98 -4.38
CA VAL A 50 -13.34 -5.26 -5.74
C VAL A 50 -12.20 -5.19 -6.74
N ASP A 51 -11.41 -4.12 -6.65
CA ASP A 51 -10.26 -3.90 -7.53
C ASP A 51 -9.23 -2.98 -6.86
N SER A 52 -7.98 -3.04 -7.33
CA SER A 52 -6.92 -2.14 -6.87
C SER A 52 -5.94 -1.80 -8.00
N ALA A 53 -5.55 -0.53 -8.07
CA ALA A 53 -4.65 0.00 -9.08
C ALA A 53 -3.55 0.85 -8.44
N ARG A 54 -2.41 0.94 -9.13
CA ARG A 54 -1.37 1.90 -8.77
C ARG A 54 -1.71 3.27 -9.37
N ALA A 55 -1.55 4.32 -8.59
CA ALA A 55 -1.54 5.68 -9.14
C ALA A 55 -0.33 5.89 -10.04
N GLY A 56 -0.56 6.36 -11.26
CA GLY A 56 0.51 6.79 -12.17
C GLY A 56 1.20 8.09 -11.72
N GLN A 57 0.48 8.97 -11.02
CA GLN A 57 0.95 10.29 -10.61
C GLN A 57 0.65 10.57 -9.13
N PRO A 58 1.33 9.88 -8.18
CA PRO A 58 1.05 10.01 -6.75
C PRO A 58 1.21 11.44 -6.21
N PHE A 59 2.02 12.28 -6.87
CA PHE A 59 2.21 13.69 -6.51
C PHE A 59 0.94 14.56 -6.71
N ASN A 60 -0.05 14.08 -7.48
CA ASN A 60 -1.35 14.74 -7.62
C ASN A 60 -2.32 14.39 -6.49
N PHE A 61 -1.91 13.54 -5.54
CA PHE A 61 -2.68 13.28 -4.34
C PHE A 61 -2.63 14.50 -3.41
N THR A 62 -3.67 15.33 -3.50
CA THR A 62 -3.85 16.52 -2.67
C THR A 62 -4.71 16.21 -1.45
N GLY A 63 -4.63 17.05 -0.42
CA GLY A 63 -5.47 16.93 0.77
C GLY A 63 -6.99 17.00 0.49
N GLU A 64 -7.42 17.41 -0.70
CA GLU A 64 -8.83 17.37 -1.12
C GLU A 64 -9.35 15.95 -1.38
N LEU A 65 -8.43 15.01 -1.64
CA LEU A 65 -8.70 13.57 -1.72
C LEU A 65 -8.53 12.87 -0.37
N ASP A 66 -7.96 13.55 0.61
CA ASP A 66 -7.76 13.10 1.98
C ASP A 66 -8.99 13.45 2.82
N TYR A 67 -10.07 12.67 2.66
CA TYR A 67 -11.14 12.71 3.64
C TYR A 67 -10.68 11.93 4.87
N PRO A 68 -10.55 12.58 6.05
CA PRO A 68 -10.14 11.87 7.25
C PRO A 68 -11.13 10.73 7.50
N LEU A 69 -10.62 9.51 7.68
CA LEU A 69 -11.43 8.39 8.13
C LEU A 69 -11.97 8.72 9.51
N VAL A 70 -13.22 9.17 9.59
CA VAL A 70 -13.98 9.21 10.84
C VAL A 70 -14.43 7.78 11.12
N LEU A 71 -13.48 6.91 11.48
CA LEU A 71 -13.79 5.61 12.05
C LEU A 71 -13.99 5.74 13.56
N PRO A 72 -14.97 5.04 14.14
CA PRO A 72 -15.04 4.92 15.58
C PRO A 72 -13.80 4.17 16.06
N SER A 73 -12.88 4.92 16.65
CA SER A 73 -11.88 4.50 17.66
C SER A 73 -11.40 3.05 17.57
N THR A 74 -10.17 2.81 17.10
CA THR A 74 -9.13 1.93 17.72
C THR A 74 -8.02 1.42 16.79
N PHE A 75 -8.05 1.67 15.49
CA PHE A 75 -6.98 1.20 14.60
C PHE A 75 -5.87 2.24 14.43
N GLU A 76 -4.97 2.23 15.41
CA GLU A 76 -3.62 2.78 15.33
C GLU A 76 -2.88 2.14 14.14
N TYR A 77 -2.34 3.01 13.30
CA TYR A 77 -1.28 2.81 12.32
C TYR A 77 -0.48 1.53 12.57
N THR A 78 -0.52 0.57 11.65
CA THR A 78 0.28 -0.65 11.77
C THR A 78 1.73 -0.35 11.41
N ALA A 79 2.39 0.47 12.24
CA ALA A 79 3.83 0.51 12.37
C ALA A 79 4.18 -0.22 13.66
N ASP A 80 5.18 -1.09 13.62
CA ASP A 80 5.68 -1.88 14.74
C ASP A 80 6.40 -1.01 15.82
N ILE A 81 5.89 0.20 16.10
CA ILE A 81 6.50 1.17 17.00
C ILE A 81 5.42 1.72 17.93
N THR A 82 5.49 1.22 19.15
CA THR A 82 4.99 1.76 20.42
C THR A 82 4.46 3.20 20.38
N TYR A 83 3.21 3.40 19.97
CA TYR A 83 2.47 4.63 20.30
C TYR A 83 1.71 4.37 21.60
N GLN A 84 2.31 4.74 22.72
CA GLN A 84 1.58 4.79 23.97
C GLN A 84 0.49 5.86 23.87
N GLN A 85 -0.76 5.41 23.98
CA GLN A 85 -1.94 6.18 24.31
C GLN A 85 -1.65 7.18 25.44
N SER A 86 -1.38 8.42 25.08
CA SER A 86 -1.72 9.60 25.87
C SER A 86 -1.64 10.81 24.96
N ASP A 87 -2.82 11.29 24.55
CA ASP A 87 -3.13 12.65 24.13
C ASP A 87 -2.10 13.43 23.25
N ALA A 88 -2.54 13.74 22.02
CA ALA A 88 -2.13 14.93 21.25
C ALA A 88 -0.81 14.94 20.44
N TYR A 89 -0.63 13.99 19.52
CA TYR A 89 0.29 14.20 18.38
C TYR A 89 -0.34 13.77 17.05
N MET A 90 -1.11 14.68 16.43
CA MET A 90 -1.38 14.60 15.00
C MET A 90 -0.07 14.95 14.28
N ILE A 91 0.73 13.95 13.93
CA ILE A 91 1.90 14.16 13.07
C ILE A 91 1.36 14.51 11.68
N ALA A 92 1.73 15.68 11.16
CA ALA A 92 1.40 16.05 9.80
C ALA A 92 2.12 15.08 8.85
N LEU A 93 1.34 14.31 8.08
CA LEU A 93 1.90 13.40 7.08
C LEU A 93 2.61 14.22 6.00
N PRO A 94 3.78 13.77 5.50
CA PRO A 94 4.48 14.47 4.44
C PRO A 94 3.68 14.39 3.14
N TYR A 95 3.17 15.53 2.67
CA TYR A 95 2.45 15.63 1.40
C TYR A 95 3.36 16.14 0.27
N PRO A 96 3.26 15.57 -0.95
CA PRO A 96 2.43 14.43 -1.33
C PRO A 96 3.05 13.07 -0.92
N PRO A 97 2.25 12.00 -0.81
CA PRO A 97 2.76 10.64 -0.61
C PRO A 97 3.69 10.20 -1.75
N GLU A 98 4.68 9.36 -1.44
CA GLU A 98 5.62 8.85 -2.45
C GLU A 98 4.96 7.82 -3.37
N GLN A 99 4.03 7.03 -2.83
CA GLN A 99 3.26 6.04 -3.58
C GLN A 99 1.80 6.09 -3.16
N VAL A 100 0.92 5.89 -4.13
CA VAL A 100 -0.52 5.80 -3.91
C VAL A 100 -1.05 4.57 -4.62
N ARG A 101 -1.85 3.78 -3.91
CA ARG A 101 -2.69 2.72 -4.47
C ARG A 101 -4.13 3.14 -4.31
N CYS A 102 -4.90 3.05 -5.38
CA CYS A 102 -6.35 3.21 -5.31
C CYS A 102 -6.98 1.83 -5.17
N ALA A 103 -7.94 1.68 -4.27
CA ALA A 103 -8.68 0.45 -4.06
C ALA A 103 -10.17 0.74 -4.08
N LEU A 104 -10.89 0.06 -4.97
CA LEU A 104 -12.33 0.06 -4.99
C LEU A 104 -12.82 -1.02 -4.04
N VAL A 105 -13.59 -0.64 -3.03
CA VAL A 105 -14.16 -1.56 -2.04
C VAL A 105 -15.68 -1.47 -2.02
N GLU A 106 -16.33 -2.53 -1.57
CA GLU A 106 -17.79 -2.62 -1.49
C GLU A 106 -18.25 -3.03 -0.09
N GLN A 107 -19.26 -2.34 0.43
CA GLN A 107 -19.92 -2.66 1.68
C GLN A 107 -21.43 -2.63 1.47
N SER A 108 -22.09 -3.79 1.66
CA SER A 108 -23.55 -3.89 1.53
C SER A 108 -24.12 -3.31 0.22
N GLY A 109 -23.45 -3.54 -0.91
CA GLY A 109 -23.87 -3.03 -2.22
C GLY A 109 -23.47 -1.58 -2.52
N LYS A 110 -22.83 -0.89 -1.56
CA LYS A 110 -22.30 0.47 -1.76
C LYS A 110 -20.81 0.40 -2.02
N ARG A 111 -20.37 1.06 -3.08
CA ARG A 111 -18.96 1.14 -3.43
C ARG A 111 -18.32 2.39 -2.87
N MET A 112 -17.09 2.23 -2.41
CA MET A 112 -16.28 3.29 -1.80
C MET A 112 -14.87 3.19 -2.35
N LEU A 113 -14.20 4.32 -2.41
CA LEU A 113 -12.79 4.35 -2.77
C LEU A 113 -11.94 4.46 -1.50
N LEU A 114 -10.90 3.65 -1.44
CA LEU A 114 -9.82 3.78 -0.47
C LEU A 114 -8.52 4.11 -1.21
N PHE A 115 -7.67 4.90 -0.57
CA PHE A 115 -6.32 5.18 -1.01
C PHE A 115 -5.34 4.59 -0.01
N VAL A 116 -4.40 3.76 -0.47
CA VAL A 116 -3.30 3.25 0.35
C VAL A 116 -2.05 4.03 -0.02
N ASN A 117 -1.68 4.95 0.86
CA ASN A 117 -0.61 5.92 0.66
C ASN A 117 0.64 5.49 1.40
N TYR A 118 1.79 5.52 0.75
CA TYR A 118 3.08 5.32 1.39
C TYR A 118 3.70 6.68 1.70
N TYR A 119 4.01 6.88 2.97
CA TYR A 119 4.76 8.03 3.46
C TYR A 119 6.12 7.58 3.95
N SER A 120 7.11 8.44 3.75
CA SER A 120 8.47 8.26 4.23
C SER A 120 9.04 9.64 4.53
N ASP A 121 9.56 9.84 5.74
CA ASP A 121 10.29 11.05 6.13
C ASP A 121 11.78 11.00 5.75
N GLY A 122 12.20 9.91 5.09
CA GLY A 122 13.56 9.65 4.63
C GLY A 122 14.58 9.34 5.74
N LEU A 123 14.17 9.36 7.01
CA LEU A 123 15.10 9.23 8.14
C LEU A 123 14.66 8.18 9.18
N TRP A 124 13.40 8.17 9.60
CA TRP A 124 12.96 7.42 10.78
C TRP A 124 11.56 6.80 10.66
N GLN A 125 10.69 7.39 9.85
CA GLN A 125 9.29 6.99 9.75
C GLN A 125 8.93 6.71 8.31
N ASN A 126 8.58 5.46 8.03
CA ASN A 126 7.97 5.06 6.79
C ASN A 126 6.79 4.11 7.06
N GLY A 127 5.78 4.16 6.20
CA GLY A 127 4.63 3.30 6.38
C GLY A 127 3.51 3.54 5.38
N TRP A 128 2.64 2.55 5.29
CA TRP A 128 1.41 2.61 4.52
C TRP A 128 0.26 3.10 5.41
N VAL A 129 -0.54 4.00 4.87
CA VAL A 129 -1.71 4.59 5.54
C VAL A 129 -2.90 4.49 4.60
N ILE A 130 -4.06 4.11 5.13
CA ILE A 130 -5.30 4.05 4.37
C ILE A 130 -6.07 5.36 4.59
N HIS A 131 -6.45 6.00 3.51
CA HIS A 131 -7.34 7.16 3.47
C HIS A 131 -8.63 6.78 2.75
N GLN A 132 -9.75 7.35 3.17
CA GLN A 132 -11.01 7.16 2.49
C GLN A 132 -11.17 8.25 1.44
N GLY A 133 -11.56 7.86 0.23
CA GLY A 133 -11.89 8.79 -0.82
C GLY A 133 -13.26 9.45 -0.61
N PRO A 134 -13.65 10.38 -1.50
CA PRO A 134 -14.91 11.08 -1.38
C PRO A 134 -16.09 10.09 -1.36
N ALA A 135 -17.04 10.31 -0.44
CA ALA A 135 -18.24 9.48 -0.32
C ALA A 135 -19.17 9.58 -1.55
N LEU A 136 -19.05 10.66 -2.33
CA LEU A 136 -19.78 10.89 -3.57
C LEU A 136 -18.79 11.20 -4.69
N PHE A 137 -18.90 10.48 -5.81
CA PHE A 137 -18.11 10.72 -7.01
C PHE A 137 -18.71 11.90 -7.79
N THR A 138 -18.33 13.10 -7.39
CA THR A 138 -18.61 14.32 -8.17
C THR A 138 -17.72 14.36 -9.41
N THR A 139 -18.09 15.15 -10.42
CA THR A 139 -17.23 15.36 -11.60
C THR A 139 -15.82 15.84 -11.21
N ALA A 140 -15.71 16.66 -10.16
CA ALA A 140 -14.42 17.09 -9.62
C ALA A 140 -13.63 15.92 -9.01
N ALA A 141 -14.28 15.05 -8.23
CA ALA A 141 -13.64 13.85 -7.68
C ALA A 141 -13.15 12.90 -8.79
N THR A 142 -13.95 12.70 -9.84
CA THR A 142 -13.56 11.87 -10.99
C THR A 142 -12.35 12.47 -11.71
N GLN A 143 -12.34 13.79 -11.96
CA GLN A 143 -11.19 14.47 -12.56
C GLN A 143 -9.92 14.34 -11.69
N SER A 144 -10.05 14.45 -10.38
CA SER A 144 -8.92 14.25 -9.47
C SER A 144 -8.39 12.80 -9.51
N LEU A 145 -9.27 11.79 -9.61
CA LEU A 145 -8.87 10.39 -9.77
C LEU A 145 -8.18 10.11 -11.11
N GLU A 146 -8.70 10.69 -12.19
CA GLU A 146 -8.08 10.62 -13.51
C GLU A 146 -6.69 11.26 -13.48
N SER A 147 -6.55 12.43 -12.83
CA SER A 147 -5.27 13.12 -12.68
C SER A 147 -4.26 12.32 -11.87
N LEU A 148 -4.72 11.54 -10.89
CA LEU A 148 -3.89 10.63 -10.10
C LEU A 148 -3.40 9.43 -10.95
N GLY A 149 -4.07 9.16 -12.08
CA GLY A 149 -3.76 8.08 -12.99
C GLY A 149 -4.08 6.70 -12.41
N CYS A 150 -5.15 6.59 -11.61
CA CYS A 150 -5.63 5.31 -11.12
C CYS A 150 -6.59 4.69 -12.14
N ASP A 151 -6.14 3.63 -12.82
CA ASP A 151 -6.95 2.89 -13.79
C ASP A 151 -7.87 1.90 -13.04
N LEU A 152 -8.96 2.42 -12.49
CA LEU A 152 -10.02 1.64 -11.85
C LEU A 152 -11.28 1.67 -12.72
N PRO A 153 -12.09 0.60 -12.73
CA PRO A 153 -13.37 0.55 -13.45
C PRO A 153 -14.45 1.38 -12.72
N LEU A 154 -14.30 2.71 -12.75
CA LEU A 154 -15.21 3.68 -12.11
C LEU A 154 -16.59 3.74 -12.78
N ASN A 155 -16.73 3.17 -13.98
CA ASN A 155 -17.92 3.20 -14.85
C ASN A 155 -19.17 2.54 -14.25
N SER A 156 -19.08 1.99 -13.05
CA SER A 156 -20.14 1.26 -12.37
C SER A 156 -20.34 1.71 -10.92
N LEU A 157 -19.80 2.88 -10.56
CA LEU A 157 -20.05 3.57 -9.30
C LEU A 157 -21.41 4.28 -9.29
#